data_AF-A0A416KKC6-F1
#
_entry.id   AF-A0A416KKC6-F1
#
_cell.length_a   1.000
_cell.length_b   1.000
_cell.length_c   1.000
_cell.angle_alpha   90.00
_cell.angle_beta   90.00
_cell.angle_gamma   90.00
#
_symmetry.space_group_name_H-M   'P 1'
#
loop_
_entity.id
_entity.type
_entity.pdbx_description
1 polymer ?
#
loop_
_entity_poly.entity_id
_entity_poly.type
_entity_poly.pdbx_seq_one_letter_code
_entity_poly.pdbx_strand_id
1 'polypeptide(L)'
;MFEITIPGEELWDARRAEFTSTKAVTLRLEYSLVSLSKWESKWHIPFFDDSIEKTPEQMQDFVRCMTVTQGVDPTVYARLTVENLNAIYRYMEDPMTATWFAGEGRPGEKNQNGTAKRRARRRPPGTGKVLTSEVLYSRMFQAGVPIECERWHLNRLMTLIRVCQEEQAPPRKMSRKDALRQRRELNAARMKKYGARG
;
A
#
# COMPACT_ATOMS: atom_id res chain seq x y z
N MET A 1 -11.17 -5.09 -4.23
CA MET A 1 -11.74 -6.39 -3.84
C MET A 1 -11.01 -7.53 -4.49
N PHE A 2 -10.56 -8.48 -3.68
CA PHE A 2 -9.99 -9.74 -4.10
C PHE A 2 -10.90 -10.88 -3.64
N GLU A 3 -11.13 -11.86 -4.50
CA GLU A 3 -11.95 -13.03 -4.17
C GLU A 3 -11.09 -14.29 -4.22
N ILE A 4 -11.26 -15.15 -3.22
CA ILE A 4 -10.58 -16.45 -3.16
C ILE A 4 -11.54 -17.50 -2.65
N THR A 5 -11.57 -18.66 -3.31
CA THR A 5 -12.42 -19.78 -2.93
C THR A 5 -11.56 -20.83 -2.22
N ILE A 6 -11.86 -21.07 -0.95
CA ILE A 6 -11.24 -22.12 -0.16
C ILE A 6 -12.05 -23.40 -0.38
N PRO A 7 -11.44 -24.48 -0.87
CA PRO A 7 -12.15 -25.71 -1.13
C PRO A 7 -12.69 -26.31 0.18
N GLY A 8 -13.78 -27.06 0.04
CA GLY A 8 -14.26 -27.93 1.10
C GLY A 8 -13.28 -29.07 1.32
N GLU A 9 -13.17 -29.53 2.56
CA GLU A 9 -12.37 -30.69 2.95
C GLU A 9 -13.24 -31.70 3.68
N GLU A 10 -12.93 -32.98 3.49
CA GLU A 10 -13.54 -34.09 4.20
C GLU A 10 -12.62 -34.49 5.36
N LEU A 11 -13.13 -34.38 6.58
CA LEU A 11 -12.40 -34.63 7.82
C LEU A 11 -13.03 -35.84 8.52
N TRP A 12 -12.20 -36.80 8.90
CA TRP A 12 -12.64 -37.93 9.73
C TRP A 12 -12.82 -37.48 11.18
N ASP A 13 -14.04 -37.58 11.71
CA ASP A 13 -14.32 -37.37 13.13
C ASP A 13 -14.19 -38.71 13.88
N ALA A 14 -13.06 -38.91 14.53
CA ALA A 14 -12.78 -40.13 15.29
C ALA A 14 -13.72 -40.36 16.48
N ARG A 15 -14.39 -39.32 17.00
CA ARG A 15 -15.35 -39.46 18.11
C ARG A 15 -16.69 -40.02 17.64
N ARG A 16 -17.07 -39.67 16.41
CA ARG A 16 -18.33 -40.10 15.79
C ARG A 16 -18.16 -41.27 14.84
N ALA A 17 -16.92 -41.61 14.49
CA ALA A 17 -16.59 -42.58 13.45
C ALA A 17 -17.28 -42.28 12.11
N GLU A 18 -17.33 -40.99 11.75
CA GLU A 18 -18.00 -40.49 10.55
C GLU A 18 -17.10 -39.50 9.80
N PHE A 19 -17.20 -39.45 8.47
CA PHE A 19 -16.60 -38.39 7.67
C PHE A 19 -17.51 -37.15 7.69
N THR A 20 -16.92 -36.00 8.01
CA THR A 20 -17.59 -34.70 8.00
C THR A 20 -17.06 -33.87 6.85
N SER A 21 -17.95 -33.39 5.98
CA SER A 21 -17.57 -32.53 4.85
C SER A 21 -17.78 -31.06 5.21
N THR A 22 -16.73 -30.27 5.05
CA THR A 22 -16.82 -28.81 5.09
C THR A 22 -17.13 -28.28 3.70
N LYS A 23 -18.02 -27.30 3.61
CA LYS A 23 -18.38 -26.68 2.32
C LYS A 23 -17.24 -25.77 1.83
N ALA A 24 -17.13 -25.61 0.51
CA ALA A 24 -16.29 -24.58 -0.07
C ALA A 24 -16.80 -23.19 0.33
N VAL A 25 -15.89 -22.27 0.63
CA VAL A 25 -16.22 -20.92 1.08
C VAL A 25 -15.46 -19.91 0.23
N THR A 26 -16.19 -18.95 -0.35
CA THR A 26 -15.58 -17.81 -1.07
C THR A 26 -15.40 -16.63 -0.12
N LEU A 27 -14.15 -16.24 0.08
CA LEU A 27 -13.76 -15.08 0.86
C LEU A 27 -13.61 -13.87 -0.06
N ARG A 28 -14.30 -12.77 0.30
CA ARG A 28 -14.09 -11.45 -0.28
C ARG A 28 -13.18 -10.66 0.64
N LEU A 29 -12.02 -10.28 0.15
CA LEU A 29 -10.97 -9.60 0.91
C LEU A 29 -10.78 -8.16 0.42
N GLU A 30 -10.61 -7.26 1.38
CA GLU A 30 -10.20 -5.87 1.15
C GLU A 30 -9.03 -5.49 2.05
N TYR A 31 -7.88 -5.26 1.43
CA TYR A 31 -6.71 -4.69 2.09
C TYR A 31 -6.91 -3.17 2.20
N SER A 32 -7.45 -2.73 3.34
CA SER A 32 -7.93 -1.37 3.57
C SER A 32 -7.34 -0.76 4.86
N LEU A 33 -7.57 0.53 5.09
CA LEU A 33 -7.16 1.17 6.35
C LEU A 33 -7.98 0.62 7.53
N VAL A 34 -9.23 0.23 7.28
CA VAL A 34 -10.09 -0.44 8.28
C VAL A 34 -9.49 -1.78 8.70
N SER A 35 -9.07 -2.61 7.75
CA SER A 35 -8.48 -3.92 8.08
C SER A 35 -7.17 -3.76 8.84
N LEU A 36 -6.35 -2.76 8.47
CA LEU A 36 -5.12 -2.42 9.19
C LEU A 36 -5.42 -2.02 10.64
N SER A 37 -6.34 -1.07 10.84
CA SER A 37 -6.70 -0.57 12.16
C SER A 37 -7.24 -1.67 13.08
N LYS A 38 -8.10 -2.56 12.57
CA LYS A 38 -8.60 -3.72 13.33
C LYS A 38 -7.47 -4.63 13.82
N TRP A 39 -6.48 -4.86 12.97
CA TRP A 39 -5.37 -5.75 13.31
C TRP A 39 -4.42 -5.10 14.30
N GLU A 40 -3.99 -3.87 14.06
CA GLU A 40 -3.09 -3.15 14.98
C GLU A 40 -3.75 -2.93 16.35
N SER A 41 -5.06 -2.66 16.39
CA SER A 41 -5.82 -2.54 17.64
C SER A 41 -5.87 -3.85 18.44
N LYS A 42 -5.79 -5.02 17.78
CA LYS A 42 -5.84 -6.33 18.45
C LYS A 42 -4.45 -6.75 18.95
N TRP A 43 -3.43 -6.55 18.11
CA TRP A 43 -2.08 -7.05 18.37
C TRP A 43 -1.17 -6.03 19.06
N HIS A 44 -1.54 -4.74 19.05
CA HIS A 44 -0.74 -3.64 19.57
C HIS A 44 0.67 -3.56 18.94
N ILE A 45 0.77 -4.00 17.68
CA ILE A 45 2.00 -4.03 16.89
C ILE A 45 1.81 -3.17 15.65
N PRO A 46 2.76 -2.31 15.29
CA PRO A 46 2.73 -1.61 14.01
C PRO A 46 2.96 -2.55 12.82
N PHE A 47 2.01 -2.61 11.89
CA PHE A 47 2.09 -3.58 10.79
C PHE A 47 3.26 -3.28 9.84
N PHE A 48 3.53 -2.00 9.58
CA PHE A 48 4.59 -1.59 8.64
C PHE A 48 5.98 -1.49 9.26
N ASP A 49 6.16 -1.97 10.49
CA ASP A 49 7.49 -2.11 11.06
C ASP A 49 8.12 -3.43 10.60
N ASP A 50 9.10 -3.32 9.71
CA ASP A 50 9.88 -4.45 9.19
C ASP A 50 10.86 -5.02 10.23
N SER A 51 11.12 -4.31 11.34
CA SER A 51 11.98 -4.80 12.43
C SER A 51 11.26 -5.77 13.38
N ILE A 52 9.93 -5.82 13.31
CA ILE A 52 9.10 -6.71 14.12
C ILE A 52 8.65 -7.87 13.24
N GLU A 53 9.18 -9.06 13.54
CA GLU A 53 8.73 -10.30 12.92
C GLU A 53 7.27 -10.58 13.29
N LYS A 54 6.49 -10.96 12.28
CA LYS A 54 5.06 -11.27 12.44
C LYS A 54 4.88 -12.77 12.40
N THR A 55 4.19 -13.30 13.40
CA THR A 55 3.96 -14.74 13.47
C THR A 55 2.97 -15.20 12.39
N PRO A 56 2.96 -16.48 12.00
CA PRO A 56 1.98 -17.01 11.07
C PRO A 56 0.53 -16.74 11.51
N GLU A 57 0.24 -16.84 12.81
CA GLU A 57 -1.09 -16.60 13.39
C GLU A 57 -1.50 -15.13 13.24
N GLN A 58 -0.55 -14.21 13.45
CA GLN A 58 -0.75 -12.78 13.23
C GLN A 58 -1.08 -12.48 11.77
N MET A 59 -0.35 -13.09 10.83
CA MET A 59 -0.59 -12.92 9.41
C MET A 59 -1.92 -13.54 8.96
N GLN A 60 -2.27 -14.70 9.48
CA GLN A 60 -3.57 -15.34 9.24
C GLN A 60 -4.72 -14.49 9.81
N ASP A 61 -4.57 -13.94 11.01
CA ASP A 61 -5.56 -13.04 11.59
C ASP A 61 -5.68 -11.74 10.79
N PHE A 62 -4.61 -11.30 10.12
CA PHE A 62 -4.68 -10.17 9.20
C PHE A 62 -5.59 -10.48 8.00
N VAL A 63 -5.53 -11.69 7.45
CA VAL A 63 -6.48 -12.15 6.40
C VAL A 63 -7.92 -12.10 6.90
N ARG A 64 -8.17 -12.52 8.15
CA ARG A 64 -9.48 -12.39 8.78
C ARG A 64 -9.91 -10.91 8.89
N CYS A 65 -9.02 -10.01 9.30
CA CYS A 65 -9.31 -8.57 9.37
C CYS A 65 -9.62 -7.94 8.00
N MET A 66 -9.03 -8.45 6.91
CA MET A 66 -9.33 -8.06 5.53
C MET A 66 -10.65 -8.63 5.00
N THR A 67 -11.22 -9.64 5.66
CA THR A 67 -12.42 -10.30 5.15
C THR A 67 -13.67 -9.44 5.32
N VAL A 68 -14.36 -9.22 4.20
CA VAL A 68 -15.62 -8.47 4.11
C VAL A 68 -16.82 -9.40 4.19
N THR A 69 -16.67 -10.66 3.73
CA THR A 69 -17.69 -11.70 3.85
C THR A 69 -18.09 -11.89 5.31
N GLN A 70 -19.39 -11.78 5.62
CA GLN A 70 -19.92 -11.92 6.97
C GLN A 70 -20.11 -13.40 7.35
N GLY A 71 -19.99 -13.71 8.64
CA GLY A 71 -20.30 -15.04 9.17
C GLY A 71 -19.34 -16.17 8.77
N VAL A 72 -18.10 -15.84 8.40
CA VAL A 72 -17.08 -16.83 8.04
C VAL A 72 -16.56 -17.53 9.29
N ASP A 73 -16.62 -18.86 9.30
CA ASP A 73 -16.08 -19.68 10.38
C ASP A 73 -14.54 -19.55 10.48
N PRO A 74 -13.96 -19.36 11.68
CA PRO A 74 -12.51 -19.24 11.87
C PRO A 74 -11.67 -20.39 11.30
N THR A 75 -12.22 -21.61 11.25
CA THR A 75 -11.57 -22.80 10.68
C THR A 75 -11.29 -22.68 9.18
N VAL A 76 -12.01 -21.79 8.48
CA VAL A 76 -11.75 -21.51 7.05
C VAL A 76 -10.35 -20.91 6.87
N TYR A 77 -9.93 -20.02 7.76
CA TYR A 77 -8.60 -19.39 7.66
C TYR A 77 -7.47 -20.36 7.97
N ALA A 78 -7.72 -21.40 8.77
CA ALA A 78 -6.73 -22.43 9.07
C ALA A 78 -6.42 -23.33 7.86
N ARG A 79 -7.31 -23.35 6.86
CA ARG A 79 -7.18 -24.10 5.61
C ARG A 79 -6.55 -23.30 4.46
N LEU A 80 -6.06 -22.09 4.75
CA LEU A 80 -5.38 -21.27 3.74
C LEU A 80 -4.06 -21.93 3.33
N THR A 81 -3.98 -22.37 2.07
CA THR A 81 -2.75 -22.91 1.50
C THR A 81 -1.71 -21.82 1.24
N VAL A 82 -0.47 -22.23 0.97
CA VAL A 82 0.62 -21.32 0.60
C VAL A 82 0.29 -20.54 -0.68
N GLU A 83 -0.37 -21.18 -1.65
CA GLU A 83 -0.82 -20.54 -2.89
C GLU A 83 -1.85 -19.45 -2.61
N ASN A 84 -2.78 -19.72 -1.69
CA ASN A 84 -3.80 -18.76 -1.28
C ASN A 84 -3.15 -17.53 -0.63
N LEU A 85 -2.22 -17.75 0.30
CA LEU A 85 -1.47 -16.67 0.95
C LEU A 85 -0.64 -15.87 -0.06
N ASN A 86 0.04 -16.54 -1.00
CA ASN A 86 0.79 -15.88 -2.06
C ASN A 86 -0.10 -15.02 -2.96
N ALA A 87 -1.32 -15.48 -3.28
CA ALA A 87 -2.27 -14.69 -4.05
C ALA A 87 -2.74 -13.45 -3.28
N ILE A 88 -2.99 -13.59 -1.97
CA ILE A 88 -3.33 -12.47 -1.08
C ILE A 88 -2.17 -11.47 -0.99
N TYR A 89 -0.92 -11.93 -0.83
CA TYR A 89 0.24 -11.05 -0.79
C TYR A 89 0.41 -10.28 -2.11
N ARG A 90 0.23 -10.94 -3.25
CA ARG A 90 0.25 -10.26 -4.56
C ARG A 90 -0.83 -9.18 -4.66
N TYR A 91 -2.03 -9.47 -4.16
CA TYR A 91 -3.10 -8.48 -4.08
C TYR A 91 -2.71 -7.28 -3.20
N MET A 92 -2.17 -7.53 -2.00
CA MET A 92 -1.72 -6.49 -1.07
C MET A 92 -0.58 -5.65 -1.64
N GLU A 93 0.30 -6.22 -2.47
CA GLU A 93 1.40 -5.52 -3.13
C GLU A 93 0.94 -4.70 -4.36
N ASP A 94 -0.26 -4.96 -4.89
CA ASP A 94 -0.76 -4.26 -6.06
C ASP A 94 -0.92 -2.75 -5.76
N PRO A 95 -0.34 -1.87 -6.59
CA PRO A 95 -0.49 -0.42 -6.42
C PRO A 95 -1.94 0.07 -6.54
N MET A 96 -2.83 -0.63 -7.25
CA MET A 96 -4.22 -0.23 -7.52
C MET A 96 -4.37 1.17 -8.14
N THR A 97 -3.32 1.68 -8.78
CA THR A 97 -3.32 3.00 -9.46
C THR A 97 -2.21 3.15 -10.49
N ALA A 98 -2.52 3.95 -11.51
CA ALA A 98 -1.61 4.43 -12.54
C ALA A 98 -0.74 5.62 -12.09
N THR A 99 -1.02 6.23 -10.93
CA THR A 99 -0.18 7.32 -10.40
C THR A 99 1.22 6.81 -10.06
N TRP A 100 2.22 7.61 -10.44
CA TRP A 100 3.64 7.41 -10.15
C TRP A 100 4.30 8.76 -9.84
N PHE A 101 5.41 8.72 -9.10
CA PHE A 101 6.12 9.92 -8.69
C PHE A 101 7.50 9.98 -9.35
N ALA A 102 8.02 11.19 -9.56
CA ALA A 102 9.33 11.38 -10.16
C ALA A 102 10.42 10.63 -9.36
N GLY A 103 11.22 9.81 -10.05
CA GLY A 103 12.22 8.93 -9.43
C GLY A 103 11.76 7.49 -9.22
N GLU A 104 10.46 7.20 -9.39
CA GLU A 104 9.92 5.85 -9.38
C GLU A 104 9.79 5.28 -10.80
N GLY A 105 9.69 3.95 -10.92
CA GLY A 105 9.31 3.32 -12.18
C GLY A 105 7.85 3.59 -12.53
N ARG A 106 7.58 3.95 -13.79
CA ARG A 106 6.21 4.15 -14.26
C ARG A 106 5.46 2.81 -14.32
N PRO A 107 4.12 2.81 -14.16
CA PRO A 107 3.30 1.63 -14.43
C PRO A 107 3.59 1.08 -15.83
N GLY A 108 3.88 -0.23 -15.91
CA GLY A 108 4.19 -0.89 -17.17
C GLY A 108 5.57 -0.57 -17.75
N GLU A 109 6.39 0.26 -17.09
CA GLU A 109 7.78 0.50 -17.51
C GLU A 109 8.60 -0.77 -17.29
N LYS A 110 9.22 -1.26 -18.35
CA LYS A 110 10.19 -2.35 -18.30
C LYS A 110 11.59 -1.76 -18.22
N ASN A 111 12.47 -2.39 -17.45
CA ASN A 111 13.89 -2.10 -17.49
C ASN A 111 14.52 -2.64 -18.78
N GLN A 112 15.81 -2.37 -18.97
CA GLN A 112 16.57 -2.79 -20.16
C GLN A 112 16.53 -4.32 -20.39
N ASN A 113 16.29 -5.10 -19.34
CA ASN A 113 16.20 -6.56 -19.39
C ASN A 113 14.75 -7.06 -19.58
N GLY A 114 13.82 -6.19 -19.94
CA GLY A 114 12.40 -6.53 -20.18
C GLY A 114 11.60 -6.86 -18.92
N THR A 115 12.19 -6.78 -17.72
CA THR A 115 11.49 -7.00 -16.45
C THR A 115 10.86 -5.70 -15.95
N ALA A 116 9.71 -5.79 -15.28
CA ALA A 116 9.03 -4.60 -14.77
C ALA A 116 9.97 -3.82 -13.85
N LYS A 117 10.15 -2.52 -14.11
CA LYS A 117 10.95 -1.66 -13.26
C LYS A 117 10.30 -1.60 -11.88
N ARG A 118 11.01 -2.10 -10.86
CA ARG A 118 10.48 -2.22 -9.51
C ARG A 118 10.04 -0.84 -9.02
N ARG A 119 8.74 -0.68 -8.71
CA ARG A 119 8.28 0.51 -8.00
C ARG A 119 8.99 0.53 -6.65
N ALA A 120 9.40 1.71 -6.18
CA ALA A 120 9.83 1.83 -4.80
C ALA A 120 8.68 1.35 -3.90
N ARG A 121 8.99 0.61 -2.83
CA ARG A 121 7.96 0.30 -1.82
C ARG A 121 7.33 1.63 -1.43
N ARG A 122 5.99 1.72 -1.49
CA ARG A 122 5.22 2.95 -1.22
C ARG A 122 5.27 3.29 0.26
N ARG A 123 6.45 3.55 0.79
CA ARG A 123 6.61 4.18 2.08
C ARG A 123 6.43 5.68 1.83
N PRO A 124 5.46 6.32 2.48
CA PRO A 124 5.28 7.76 2.34
C PRO A 124 6.62 8.46 2.67
N PRO A 125 7.09 9.39 1.83
CA PRO A 125 8.35 10.09 2.06
C PRO A 125 8.15 11.03 3.25
N GLY A 126 8.65 10.66 4.42
CA GLY A 126 8.57 11.56 5.57
C GLY A 126 8.70 10.86 6.91
N THR A 127 9.83 11.13 7.56
CA THR A 127 10.21 10.82 8.94
C THR A 127 10.37 9.32 9.21
N GLY A 128 11.48 8.91 9.83
CA GLY A 128 11.68 7.53 10.31
C GLY A 128 10.71 7.11 11.43
N LYS A 129 9.52 7.70 11.49
CA LYS A 129 8.44 7.32 12.40
C LYS A 129 7.77 6.07 11.86
N VAL A 130 7.50 5.14 12.78
CA VAL A 130 6.75 3.92 12.48
C VAL A 130 5.36 4.31 11.95
N LEU A 131 4.94 3.65 10.88
CA LEU A 131 3.69 3.95 10.19
C LEU A 131 2.58 3.07 10.77
N THR A 132 1.73 3.62 11.63
CA THR A 132 0.51 2.96 12.15
C THR A 132 -0.74 3.48 11.44
N SER A 133 -1.87 2.82 11.67
CA SER A 133 -3.19 3.21 11.19
C SER A 133 -3.60 4.60 11.65
N GLU A 134 -3.31 5.02 12.89
CA GLU A 134 -3.62 6.38 13.37
C GLU A 134 -2.78 7.43 12.67
N VAL A 135 -1.50 7.13 12.38
CA VAL A 135 -0.64 8.00 11.58
C VAL A 135 -1.23 8.16 10.17
N LEU A 136 -1.79 7.08 9.61
CA LEU A 136 -2.46 7.13 8.31
C LEU A 136 -3.78 7.89 8.34
N TYR A 137 -4.64 7.68 9.34
CA TYR A 137 -5.85 8.47 9.53
C TYR A 137 -5.54 9.96 9.70
N SER A 138 -4.54 10.30 10.52
CA SER A 138 -4.09 11.68 10.71
C SER A 138 -3.68 12.32 9.38
N ARG A 139 -2.89 11.62 8.56
CA ARG A 139 -2.47 12.10 7.23
C ARG A 139 -3.63 12.19 6.25
N MET A 140 -4.57 11.25 6.30
CA MET A 140 -5.79 11.24 5.48
C MET A 140 -6.63 12.50 5.75
N PHE A 141 -6.88 12.80 7.02
CA PHE A 141 -7.64 13.98 7.41
C PHE A 141 -6.91 15.29 7.11
N GLN A 142 -5.60 15.37 7.35
CA GLN A 142 -4.79 16.54 6.98
C GLN A 142 -4.82 16.81 5.48
N ALA A 143 -4.84 15.76 4.65
CA ALA A 143 -4.94 15.87 3.20
C ALA A 143 -6.36 16.24 2.72
N GLY A 144 -7.36 16.31 3.62
CA GLY A 144 -8.75 16.54 3.25
C GLY A 144 -9.40 15.36 2.52
N VAL A 145 -8.86 14.15 2.70
CA VAL A 145 -9.41 12.93 2.08
C VAL A 145 -10.67 12.48 2.85
N PRO A 146 -11.80 12.22 2.18
CA PRO A 146 -13.03 11.76 2.81
C PRO A 146 -12.87 10.44 3.57
N ILE A 147 -13.63 10.25 4.65
CA ILE A 147 -13.55 9.07 5.52
C ILE A 147 -13.88 7.77 4.77
N GLU A 148 -14.74 7.82 3.75
CA GLU A 148 -15.14 6.66 2.95
C GLU A 148 -13.95 5.99 2.25
N CYS A 149 -12.89 6.75 1.97
CA CYS A 149 -11.65 6.25 1.39
C CYS A 149 -10.88 5.31 2.32
N GLU A 150 -11.23 5.21 3.61
CA GLU A 150 -10.66 4.22 4.55
C GLU A 150 -10.87 2.77 4.09
N ARG A 151 -11.94 2.54 3.30
CA ARG A 151 -12.33 1.23 2.75
C ARG A 151 -11.65 0.92 1.42
N TRP A 152 -11.00 1.90 0.81
CA TRP A 152 -10.27 1.67 -0.43
C TRP A 152 -9.08 0.76 -0.19
N HIS A 153 -8.55 0.20 -1.28
CA HIS A 153 -7.28 -0.49 -1.22
C HIS A 153 -6.19 0.40 -0.61
N LEU A 154 -5.47 -0.11 0.39
CA LEU A 154 -4.57 0.70 1.20
C LEU A 154 -3.48 1.37 0.37
N ASN A 155 -2.89 0.65 -0.60
CA ASN A 155 -1.88 1.25 -1.50
C ASN A 155 -2.43 2.40 -2.36
N ARG A 156 -3.72 2.37 -2.71
CA ARG A 156 -4.38 3.44 -3.45
C ARG A 156 -4.61 4.64 -2.54
N LEU A 157 -5.10 4.44 -1.31
CA LEU A 157 -5.26 5.48 -0.31
C LEU A 157 -3.92 6.18 0.00
N MET A 158 -2.88 5.39 0.25
CA MET A 158 -1.52 5.90 0.48
C MET A 158 -1.02 6.78 -0.65
N THR A 159 -1.39 6.43 -1.89
CA THR A 159 -1.00 7.21 -3.06
C THR A 159 -1.80 8.50 -3.17
N LEU A 160 -3.11 8.46 -2.90
CA LEU A 160 -3.94 9.65 -2.87
C LEU A 160 -3.43 10.65 -1.82
N ILE A 161 -3.15 10.19 -0.60
CA ILE A 161 -2.57 11.02 0.46
C ILE A 161 -1.28 11.69 -0.03
N ARG A 162 -0.40 10.93 -0.70
CA ARG A 162 0.84 11.49 -1.24
C ARG A 162 0.62 12.50 -2.36
N VAL A 163 -0.35 12.27 -3.25
CA VAL A 163 -0.73 13.24 -4.29
C VAL A 163 -1.16 14.55 -3.64
N CYS A 164 -2.09 14.50 -2.68
CA CYS A 164 -2.55 15.69 -1.96
C CYS A 164 -1.39 16.42 -1.26
N GLN A 165 -0.46 15.67 -0.65
CA GLN A 165 0.73 16.24 -0.03
C GLN A 165 1.68 16.92 -1.03
N GLU A 166 1.89 16.34 -2.22
CA GLU A 166 2.74 16.96 -3.25
C GLU A 166 2.08 18.19 -3.90
N GLU A 167 0.75 18.21 -4.01
CA GLU A 167 0.00 19.37 -4.52
C GLU A 167 -0.08 20.52 -3.50
N GLN A 168 -0.18 20.20 -2.20
CA GLN A 168 -0.19 21.20 -1.12
C GLN A 168 1.22 21.68 -0.74
N ALA A 169 2.27 20.96 -1.16
CA ALA A 169 3.63 21.35 -0.86
C ALA A 169 4.00 22.67 -1.55
N PRO A 170 4.75 23.57 -0.87
CA PRO A 170 5.25 24.78 -1.52
C PRO A 170 6.08 24.40 -2.75
N PRO A 171 6.04 25.21 -3.83
CA PRO A 171 6.75 24.91 -5.07
C PRO A 171 8.21 24.60 -4.78
N ARG A 172 8.71 23.51 -5.38
CA ARG A 172 10.08 23.04 -5.16
C ARG A 172 11.05 24.20 -5.37
N LYS A 173 11.90 24.47 -4.37
CA LYS A 173 12.99 25.45 -4.50
C LYS A 173 13.78 25.14 -5.78
N MET A 174 13.97 26.17 -6.61
CA MET A 174 14.65 26.06 -7.90
C MET A 174 15.97 25.30 -7.72
N SER A 175 16.22 24.31 -8.58
CA SER A 175 17.47 23.54 -8.50
C SER A 175 18.68 24.48 -8.67
N ARG A 176 19.82 24.15 -8.05
CA ARG A 176 21.05 24.97 -8.20
C ARG A 176 21.42 25.19 -9.67
N LYS A 177 21.16 24.19 -10.52
CA LYS A 177 21.39 24.24 -11.97
C LYS A 177 20.43 25.21 -12.67
N ASP A 178 19.14 25.15 -12.34
CA ASP A 178 18.13 26.04 -12.91
C ASP A 178 18.32 27.49 -12.45
N ALA A 179 18.68 27.70 -11.18
CA ALA A 179 19.04 29.01 -10.65
C ALA A 179 20.29 29.59 -11.35
N LEU A 180 21.29 28.75 -11.65
CA LEU A 180 22.47 29.18 -12.39
C LEU A 180 22.12 29.51 -13.86
N ARG A 181 21.25 28.71 -14.49
CA ARG A 181 20.77 28.96 -15.86
C ARG A 181 20.04 30.30 -15.94
N GLN A 182 19.10 30.54 -15.03
CA GLN A 182 18.37 31.81 -14.94
C GLN A 182 19.31 33.00 -14.71
N ARG A 183 20.31 32.85 -13.83
CA ARG A 183 21.34 33.90 -13.62
C ARG A 183 22.15 34.17 -14.89
N ARG A 184 22.52 33.15 -15.66
CA ARG A 184 23.21 33.31 -16.94
C ARG A 184 22.34 34.03 -17.97
N GLU A 185 21.08 33.65 -18.09
CA GLU A 185 20.11 34.30 -18.99
C GLU A 185 19.90 35.78 -18.63
N LEU A 186 19.73 36.09 -17.34
CA LEU A 186 19.60 37.47 -16.86
C LEU A 186 20.87 38.29 -17.09
N ASN A 187 22.05 37.72 -16.87
CA ASN A 187 23.31 38.39 -17.17
C ASN A 187 23.46 38.64 -18.66
N ALA A 188 23.17 37.66 -19.52
CA ALA A 188 23.20 37.85 -20.98
C ALA A 188 22.23 38.95 -21.45
N ALA A 189 21.02 39.00 -20.88
CA ALA A 189 20.04 40.05 -21.19
C ALA A 189 20.52 41.44 -20.74
N ARG A 190 21.16 41.56 -19.56
CA ARG A 190 21.75 42.81 -19.07
C ARG A 190 22.91 43.25 -19.95
N MET A 191 23.79 42.34 -20.33
CA MET A 191 24.93 42.63 -21.21
C MET A 191 24.45 43.15 -22.56
N LYS A 192 23.41 42.53 -23.14
CA LYS A 192 22.77 43.00 -24.38
C LYS A 192 22.12 44.38 -24.22
N LYS A 193 21.49 44.65 -23.07
CA LYS A 193 20.84 45.94 -22.78
C LYS A 193 21.83 47.08 -22.59
N TYR A 194 22.94 46.84 -21.91
CA TYR A 194 23.93 47.87 -21.53
C TYR A 194 25.17 47.89 -22.43
N GLY A 195 25.25 47.03 -23.46
CA GLY A 195 26.37 46.98 -24.39
C GLY A 195 27.71 46.56 -23.74
N ALA A 196 27.65 45.99 -22.54
CA ALA A 196 28.82 45.57 -21.79
C ALA A 196 29.43 44.31 -22.42
N ARG A 197 30.77 44.21 -22.37
CA ARG A 197 31.56 43.09 -22.94
C ARG A 197 32.25 42.22 -21.87
N GLY A 198 32.01 42.50 -20.59
CA GLY A 198 32.55 41.74 -19.44
C GLY A 198 31.62 41.83 -18.25
#